data_AF-A0A2V6EIH8-F1
#
_entry.id   AF-A0A2V6EIH8-F1
#
_cell.length_a   1.000
_cell.length_b   1.000
_cell.length_c   1.000
_cell.angle_alpha   90.00
_cell.angle_beta   90.00
_cell.angle_gamma   90.00
#
_symmetry.space_group_name_H-M   'P 1'
#
loop_
_entity.id
_entity.type
_entity.pdbx_description
1 polymer ?
#
loop_
_entity_poly.entity_id
_entity_poly.type
_entity_poly.pdbx_seq_one_letter_code
_entity_poly.pdbx_strand_id
1 'polypeptide(L)'
;ISLQTFAQFLDSNLDLWLVRAGAAMFSIFGGLALALAVVGLYGVKAYSVARRTREIGIRMALGAQPGMVLRLIMREGSVMLASGLALGLLLAAATGKILSGILFEVGAFDPPAFASAFVVLAAATLLATWLPARRATRINPMVALRTE
;
A
#
# COMPACT_ATOMS: atom_id res chain seq x y z
N ILE A 1 -22.60 -13.68 46.30
CA ILE A 1 -23.24 -12.66 45.43
C ILE A 1 -22.45 -11.37 45.65
N SER A 2 -21.36 -11.21 44.89
CA SER A 2 -20.51 -10.02 44.98
C SER A 2 -21.25 -8.88 44.30
N LEU A 3 -21.66 -7.89 45.09
CA LEU A 3 -22.19 -6.62 44.60
C LEU A 3 -21.07 -5.90 43.83
N GLN A 4 -21.00 -6.16 42.52
CA GLN A 4 -20.20 -5.32 41.63
C GLN A 4 -20.89 -3.95 41.59
N THR A 5 -20.19 -2.95 42.08
CA THR A 5 -20.63 -1.57 42.19
C THR A 5 -21.04 -1.05 40.80
N PHE A 6 -22.16 -0.34 40.68
CA PHE A 6 -22.64 0.23 39.42
C PHE A 6 -21.57 1.06 38.66
N ALA A 7 -20.64 1.68 39.41
CA ALA A 7 -19.46 2.34 38.86
C ALA A 7 -18.53 1.41 38.05
N GLN A 8 -18.32 0.17 38.50
CA GLN A 8 -17.45 -0.81 37.85
C GLN A 8 -18.06 -1.35 36.55
N PHE A 9 -19.39 -1.37 36.44
CA PHE A 9 -20.11 -1.72 35.21
C PHE A 9 -20.07 -0.60 34.18
N LEU A 10 -20.06 0.67 34.63
CA LEU A 10 -19.90 1.82 33.73
C LEU A 10 -18.47 1.91 33.18
N ASP A 11 -17.44 1.76 34.02
CA ASP A 11 -16.02 1.84 33.60
C ASP A 11 -15.64 0.72 32.63
N SER A 12 -16.02 -0.53 32.94
CA SER A 12 -15.73 -1.68 32.07
C SER A 12 -16.36 -1.54 30.69
N ASN A 13 -17.55 -0.92 30.63
CA ASN A 13 -18.23 -0.65 29.37
C ASN A 13 -17.56 0.54 28.65
N LEU A 14 -17.29 1.65 29.35
CA LEU A 14 -16.65 2.84 28.77
C LEU A 14 -15.28 2.53 28.17
N ASP A 15 -14.44 1.74 28.83
CA ASP A 15 -13.13 1.34 28.31
C ASP A 15 -13.26 0.50 27.03
N LEU A 16 -14.19 -0.46 27.01
CA LEU A 16 -14.48 -1.28 25.83
C LEU A 16 -15.02 -0.44 24.66
N TRP A 17 -15.88 0.56 24.95
CA TRP A 17 -16.40 1.47 23.94
C TRP A 17 -15.31 2.42 23.41
N LEU A 18 -14.43 2.94 24.27
CA LEU A 18 -13.30 3.80 23.88
C LEU A 18 -12.31 3.07 22.99
N VAL A 19 -11.90 1.85 23.38
CA VAL A 19 -10.96 1.04 22.59
C VAL A 19 -11.56 0.69 21.23
N ARG A 20 -12.85 0.30 21.20
CA ARG A 20 -13.53 -0.07 19.94
C ARG A 20 -13.77 1.13 19.03
N ALA A 21 -14.09 2.29 19.59
CA ALA A 21 -14.21 3.54 18.84
C ALA A 21 -12.85 3.95 18.24
N GLY A 22 -11.77 3.90 19.04
CA GLY A 22 -10.41 4.15 18.57
C GLY A 22 -10.01 3.20 17.43
N ALA A 23 -10.20 1.89 17.62
CA ALA A 23 -9.92 0.88 16.60
C ALA A 23 -10.70 1.10 15.29
N ALA A 24 -11.98 1.51 15.38
CA ALA A 24 -12.78 1.83 14.21
C ALA A 24 -12.25 3.07 13.46
N MET A 25 -11.89 4.13 14.18
CA MET A 25 -11.30 5.33 13.56
C MET A 25 -9.97 5.03 12.87
N PHE A 26 -9.07 4.30 13.53
CA PHE A 26 -7.80 3.89 12.94
C PHE A 26 -7.99 2.99 11.71
N SER A 27 -8.99 2.10 11.75
CA SER A 27 -9.33 1.25 10.59
C SER A 27 -9.78 2.10 9.39
N ILE A 28 -10.63 3.10 9.61
CA ILE A 28 -11.10 4.01 8.56
C ILE A 28 -9.94 4.84 8.01
N PHE A 29 -9.13 5.44 8.88
CA PHE A 29 -7.97 6.24 8.45
C PHE A 29 -6.93 5.40 7.71
N GLY A 30 -6.65 4.18 8.18
CA GLY A 30 -5.79 3.23 7.49
C GLY A 30 -6.32 2.87 6.11
N GLY A 31 -7.63 2.62 5.99
CA GLY A 31 -8.29 2.36 4.71
C GLY A 31 -8.19 3.55 3.73
N LEU A 32 -8.43 4.78 4.22
CA LEU A 32 -8.30 5.99 3.40
C LEU A 32 -6.87 6.25 2.96
N ALA A 33 -5.90 6.09 3.87
CA ALA A 33 -4.48 6.22 3.56
C ALA A 33 -4.05 5.20 2.49
N LEU A 34 -4.51 3.95 2.61
CA LEU A 34 -4.28 2.91 1.61
C LEU A 34 -4.86 3.30 0.24
N ALA A 35 -6.10 3.78 0.21
CA ALA A 35 -6.76 4.21 -1.02
C ALA A 35 -6.00 5.36 -1.70
N LEU A 36 -5.60 6.39 -0.93
CA LEU A 36 -4.82 7.52 -1.42
C LEU A 36 -3.45 7.08 -1.95
N ALA A 37 -2.78 6.16 -1.25
CA ALA A 37 -1.51 5.59 -1.70
C ALA A 37 -1.67 4.86 -3.04
N VAL A 38 -2.70 4.03 -3.18
CA VAL A 38 -3.02 3.31 -4.44
C VAL A 38 -3.27 4.29 -5.59
N VAL A 39 -4.07 5.33 -5.37
CA VAL A 39 -4.38 6.35 -6.38
C VAL A 39 -3.14 7.14 -6.78
N GLY A 40 -2.33 7.58 -5.81
CA GLY A 40 -1.10 8.32 -6.07
C GLY A 40 -0.07 7.47 -6.84
N LEU A 41 0.09 6.21 -6.44
CA LEU A 41 0.99 5.28 -7.11
C LEU A 41 0.54 5.00 -8.55
N TYR A 42 -0.77 4.81 -8.77
CA TYR A 42 -1.33 4.68 -10.11
C TYR A 42 -1.02 5.92 -10.96
N GLY A 43 -1.23 7.13 -10.43
CA GLY A 43 -0.95 8.39 -11.12
C GLY A 43 0.52 8.52 -11.52
N VAL A 44 1.45 8.28 -10.59
CA VAL A 44 2.90 8.35 -10.86
C VAL A 44 3.33 7.30 -11.88
N LYS A 45 2.86 6.05 -11.76
CA LYS A 45 3.20 4.98 -12.70
C LYS A 45 2.59 5.22 -14.08
N ALA A 46 1.33 5.67 -14.16
CA ALA A 46 0.69 6.02 -15.42
C ALA A 46 1.40 7.19 -16.12
N TYR A 47 1.80 8.21 -15.36
CA TYR A 47 2.57 9.34 -15.89
C TYR A 47 3.96 8.92 -16.40
N SER A 48 4.65 8.04 -15.67
CA SER A 48 5.94 7.49 -16.09
C SER A 48 5.84 6.70 -17.41
N VAL A 49 4.79 5.88 -17.55
CA VAL A 49 4.50 5.15 -18.80
C VAL A 49 4.19 6.14 -19.93
N ALA A 50 3.34 7.14 -19.68
CA ALA A 50 2.99 8.16 -20.67
C ALA A 50 4.23 8.90 -21.21
N ARG A 51 5.18 9.25 -20.34
CA ARG A 51 6.47 9.87 -20.72
C ARG A 51 7.38 8.94 -21.53
N ARG A 52 7.35 7.63 -21.28
CA ARG A 52 8.17 6.62 -22.00
C ARG A 52 7.45 5.99 -23.21
N THR A 53 6.20 6.37 -23.50
CA THR A 53 5.40 5.81 -24.61
C THR A 53 6.10 5.94 -25.96
N ARG A 54 6.85 7.03 -26.19
CA ARG A 54 7.55 7.26 -27.47
C ARG A 54 8.68 6.24 -27.69
N GLU A 55 9.47 5.95 -26.67
CA GLU A 55 10.54 4.93 -26.73
C GLU A 55 9.96 3.51 -26.80
N ILE A 56 8.88 3.25 -26.05
CA ILE A 56 8.17 1.96 -26.08
C ILE A 56 7.56 1.71 -27.46
N GLY A 57 6.99 2.74 -28.09
CA GLY A 57 6.43 2.68 -29.44
C GLY A 57 7.51 2.38 -30.49
N ILE A 58 8.67 3.04 -30.42
CA ILE A 58 9.81 2.77 -31.31
C ILE A 58 10.32 1.33 -31.12
N ARG A 59 10.47 0.86 -29.88
CA ARG A 59 10.89 -0.54 -29.61
C ARG A 59 9.88 -1.56 -30.14
N MET A 60 8.58 -1.33 -29.97
CA MET A 60 7.55 -2.22 -30.52
C MET A 60 7.51 -2.19 -32.06
N ALA A 61 7.72 -1.04 -32.70
CA ALA A 61 7.83 -0.94 -34.15
C ALA A 61 9.05 -1.70 -34.72
N LEU A 62 10.11 -1.83 -33.93
CA LEU A 62 11.30 -2.65 -34.24
C LEU A 62 11.12 -4.14 -33.88
N GLY A 63 9.91 -4.57 -33.48
CA GLY A 63 9.59 -5.98 -33.21
C GLY A 63 9.70 -6.42 -31.74
N ALA A 64 9.82 -5.49 -30.79
CA ALA A 64 9.89 -5.86 -29.37
C ALA A 64 8.57 -6.46 -28.86
N GLN A 65 8.66 -7.61 -28.19
CA GLN A 65 7.52 -8.35 -27.67
C GLN A 65 6.83 -7.59 -26.50
N PRO A 66 5.48 -7.47 -26.48
CA PRO A 66 4.74 -6.77 -25.42
C PRO A 66 5.03 -7.27 -24.00
N GLY A 67 5.35 -8.55 -23.86
CA GLY A 67 5.73 -9.16 -22.57
C GLY A 67 7.03 -8.60 -21.98
N MET A 68 7.95 -8.12 -22.82
CA MET A 68 9.22 -7.55 -22.38
C MET A 68 9.01 -6.17 -21.71
N VAL A 69 8.08 -5.38 -22.24
CA VAL A 69 7.67 -4.08 -21.66
C VAL A 69 6.93 -4.29 -20.35
N LEU A 70 6.04 -5.28 -20.29
CA LEU A 70 5.34 -5.66 -19.06
C LEU A 70 6.32 -6.06 -17.96
N ARG A 71 7.32 -6.89 -18.28
CA ARG A 71 8.35 -7.33 -17.34
C ARG A 71 9.22 -6.18 -16.84
N LEU A 72 9.54 -5.21 -17.69
CA LEU A 72 10.30 -4.01 -17.30
C LEU A 72 9.52 -3.17 -16.27
N ILE A 73 8.25 -2.88 -16.56
CA ILE A 73 7.38 -2.07 -15.69
C ILE A 73 7.14 -2.79 -14.36
N MET A 74 6.89 -4.11 -14.41
CA MET A 74 6.72 -4.93 -13.20
C MET A 74 7.99 -4.95 -12.36
N ARG A 75 9.18 -5.08 -12.97
CA ARG A 75 10.46 -5.07 -12.25
C ARG A 75 10.72 -3.72 -11.56
N GLU A 76 10.50 -2.62 -12.28
CA GLU A 76 10.61 -1.26 -11.72
C GLU A 76 9.54 -1.00 -10.65
N GLY A 77 8.35 -1.60 -10.78
CA GLY A 77 7.33 -1.66 -9.74
C GLY A 77 7.80 -2.39 -8.49
N SER A 78 8.34 -3.60 -8.64
CA SER A 78 8.80 -4.44 -7.53
C SER A 78 9.97 -3.84 -6.75
N VAL A 79 10.90 -3.16 -7.41
CA VAL A 79 12.02 -2.49 -6.72
C VAL A 79 11.51 -1.35 -5.84
N MET A 80 10.58 -0.55 -6.36
CA MET A 80 9.94 0.53 -5.61
C MET A 80 9.10 0.01 -4.43
N LEU A 81 8.45 -1.14 -4.63
CA LEU A 81 7.71 -1.86 -3.59
C LEU A 81 8.64 -2.32 -2.47
N ALA A 82 9.74 -2.98 -2.83
CA ALA A 82 10.71 -3.51 -1.89
C ALA A 82 11.40 -2.39 -1.08
N SER A 83 11.79 -1.29 -1.73
CA SER A 83 12.40 -0.16 -1.02
C SER A 83 11.40 0.53 -0.09
N GLY A 84 10.16 0.73 -0.55
CA GLY A 84 9.08 1.30 0.28
C GLY A 84 8.76 0.43 1.50
N LEU A 85 8.65 -0.89 1.33
CA LEU A 85 8.41 -1.83 2.42
C LEU A 85 9.57 -1.88 3.41
N ALA A 86 10.82 -1.91 2.92
CA ALA A 86 12.00 -1.91 3.78
C ALA A 86 12.09 -0.64 4.63
N LEU A 87 11.90 0.53 4.01
CA LEU A 87 11.89 1.82 4.72
C LEU A 87 10.72 1.90 5.70
N GLY A 88 9.53 1.46 5.29
CA GLY A 88 8.34 1.44 6.15
C GLY A 88 8.52 0.57 7.39
N LEU A 89 9.08 -0.64 7.23
CA LEU A 89 9.41 -1.53 8.35
C LEU A 89 10.41 -0.90 9.32
N LEU A 90 11.47 -0.27 8.80
CA LEU A 90 12.47 0.40 9.62
C LEU A 90 11.87 1.58 10.41
N LEU A 91 11.06 2.41 9.74
CA LEU A 91 10.36 3.53 10.37
C LEU A 91 9.37 3.06 11.43
N ALA A 92 8.59 2.02 11.14
CA ALA A 92 7.64 1.44 12.07
C ALA A 92 8.33 0.85 13.30
N ALA A 93 9.43 0.10 13.11
CA ALA A 93 10.22 -0.44 14.21
C ALA A 93 10.87 0.66 15.06
N ALA A 94 11.41 1.71 14.44
CA ALA A 94 12.01 2.83 15.14
C ALA A 94 10.96 3.59 15.98
N THR A 95 9.80 3.88 15.39
CA THR A 95 8.70 4.57 16.07
C THR A 95 8.13 3.72 17.19
N GLY A 96 7.92 2.43 16.95
CA GLY A 96 7.46 1.48 17.97
C GLY A 96 8.41 1.40 19.17
N LYS A 97 9.73 1.39 18.90
CA LYS A 97 10.75 1.42 19.96
C LYS A 97 10.71 2.72 20.78
N ILE A 98 10.58 3.88 20.12
CA ILE A 98 10.48 5.18 20.82
C ILE A 98 9.22 5.22 21.69
N LEU A 99 8.09 4.75 21.15
CA LEU A 99 6.81 4.77 21.86
C LEU A 99 6.78 3.77 23.03
N SER A 100 7.42 2.61 22.90
CA SER A 100 7.60 1.65 24.00
C SER A 100 8.42 2.21 25.17
N GLY A 101 9.27 3.21 24.92
CA GLY A 101 10.00 3.92 25.97
C GLY A 101 9.13 4.91 26.76
N ILE A 102 7.95 5.27 26.23
CA ILE A 102 7.03 6.26 26.81
C ILE A 102 5.76 5.58 27.35
N LEU A 103 5.32 4.47 26.75
CA LEU A 103 4.09 3.77 27.09
C LEU A 103 4.41 2.42 27.77
N PHE A 104 4.31 2.40 29.10
CA PHE A 104 4.39 1.17 29.91
C PHE A 104 3.36 0.13 29.42
N GLU A 105 3.79 -1.14 29.32
CA GLU A 105 2.95 -2.35 29.14
C GLU A 105 2.19 -2.58 27.81
N VAL A 106 2.56 -1.95 26.68
CA VAL A 106 2.10 -2.44 25.36
C VAL A 106 3.20 -3.29 24.74
N GLY A 107 2.96 -4.59 24.58
CA GLY A 107 3.88 -5.55 23.96
C GLY A 107 4.44 -4.99 22.65
N ALA A 108 5.73 -4.60 22.67
CA ALA A 108 6.33 -3.67 21.73
C ALA A 108 6.39 -4.15 20.26
N PHE A 109 5.98 -5.37 19.97
CA PHE A 109 5.96 -5.96 18.65
C PHE A 109 4.89 -7.05 18.62
N ASP A 110 3.78 -6.80 17.93
CA ASP A 110 2.81 -7.84 17.58
C ASP A 110 3.16 -8.38 16.18
N PRO A 111 3.85 -9.54 16.07
CA PRO A 111 4.20 -10.12 14.78
C PRO A 111 3.02 -10.30 13.81
N PRO A 112 1.80 -10.72 14.25
CA PRO A 112 0.70 -10.91 13.32
C PRO A 112 0.18 -9.58 12.75
N ALA A 113 0.21 -8.49 13.52
CA ALA A 113 -0.19 -7.18 13.04
C ALA A 113 0.76 -6.67 11.94
N PHE A 114 2.08 -6.76 12.17
CA PHE A 114 3.09 -6.39 11.18
C PHE A 114 3.02 -7.26 9.91
N ALA A 115 2.87 -8.58 10.08
CA ALA A 115 2.74 -9.49 8.95
C ALA A 115 1.49 -9.17 8.10
N SER A 116 0.35 -8.93 8.74
CA SER A 116 -0.89 -8.57 8.04
C SER A 116 -0.76 -7.25 7.28
N ALA A 117 -0.17 -6.22 7.90
CA ALA A 117 0.06 -4.93 7.25
C ALA A 117 0.98 -5.07 6.02
N PHE A 118 2.05 -5.86 6.12
CA PHE A 118 2.95 -6.13 5.01
C PHE A 118 2.23 -6.82 3.84
N VAL A 119 1.42 -7.85 4.12
CA VAL A 119 0.63 -8.56 3.11
C VAL A 119 -0.38 -7.63 2.43
N VAL A 120 -1.10 -6.82 3.21
CA VAL A 120 -2.10 -5.87 2.68
C VAL A 120 -1.43 -4.82 1.79
N LEU A 121 -0.32 -4.23 2.24
CA LEU A 121 0.42 -3.23 1.45
C LEU A 121 1.03 -3.84 0.17
N ALA A 122 1.59 -5.04 0.26
CA ALA A 122 2.11 -5.75 -0.90
C ALA A 122 1.00 -6.04 -1.92
N ALA A 123 -0.13 -6.58 -1.47
CA ALA A 123 -1.28 -6.86 -2.33
C ALA A 123 -1.84 -5.59 -2.96
N ALA A 124 -2.05 -4.53 -2.18
CA ALA A 124 -2.55 -3.24 -2.67
C ALA A 124 -1.63 -2.65 -3.73
N THR A 125 -0.32 -2.70 -3.50
CA THR A 125 0.67 -2.13 -4.43
C THR A 125 0.80 -2.95 -5.70
N LEU A 126 0.74 -4.29 -5.60
CA LEU A 126 0.70 -5.17 -6.77
C LEU A 126 -0.56 -4.92 -7.60
N LEU A 127 -1.73 -4.81 -6.97
CA LEU A 127 -2.98 -4.50 -7.65
C LEU A 127 -2.93 -3.12 -8.33
N ALA A 128 -2.43 -2.11 -7.62
CA ALA A 128 -2.28 -0.74 -8.14
C ALA A 128 -1.32 -0.65 -9.33
N THR A 129 -0.23 -1.42 -9.32
CA THR A 129 0.76 -1.46 -10.41
C THR A 129 0.35 -2.38 -11.55
N TRP A 130 -0.50 -3.38 -11.30
CA TRP A 130 -0.99 -4.29 -12.33
C TRP A 130 -1.94 -3.60 -13.32
N LEU A 131 -2.81 -2.72 -12.85
CA LEU A 131 -3.70 -1.92 -13.72
C LEU A 131 -2.96 -1.14 -14.82
N PRO A 132 -2.00 -0.25 -14.52
CA PRO A 132 -1.30 0.55 -15.52
C PRO A 132 -0.38 -0.31 -16.40
N ALA A 133 0.20 -1.39 -15.87
CA ALA A 133 0.98 -2.34 -16.65
C ALA A 133 0.11 -3.10 -17.68
N ARG A 134 -1.10 -3.48 -17.29
CA ARG A 134 -2.10 -4.07 -18.18
C ARG A 134 -2.67 -3.05 -19.18
N ARG A 135 -2.76 -1.78 -18.79
CA ARG A 135 -3.12 -0.68 -19.69
C ARG A 135 -2.02 -0.45 -20.74
N ALA A 136 -0.75 -0.45 -20.35
CA ALA A 136 0.40 -0.28 -21.25
C ALA A 136 0.50 -1.38 -22.33
N THR A 137 0.17 -2.61 -21.98
CA THR A 137 0.13 -3.74 -22.94
C THR A 137 -1.08 -3.76 -23.86
N ARG A 138 -2.16 -3.04 -23.48
CA ARG A 138 -3.35 -2.85 -24.32
C ARG A 138 -3.30 -1.59 -25.18
N ILE A 139 -2.30 -0.73 -25.01
CA ILE A 139 -2.05 0.37 -25.97
C ILE A 139 -1.58 -0.30 -27.26
N ASN A 140 -2.53 -0.40 -28.19
CA ASN A 140 -2.29 -0.98 -29.50
C ASN A 140 -1.24 -0.14 -30.24
N PRO A 141 -0.08 -0.71 -30.64
CA PRO A 141 0.98 0.02 -31.34
C PRO A 141 0.49 0.71 -32.62
N MET A 142 -0.58 0.19 -33.22
CA MET A 142 -1.25 0.78 -34.39
C MET A 142 -1.88 2.16 -34.12
N VAL A 143 -2.26 2.49 -32.88
CA VAL A 143 -2.78 3.83 -32.53
C VAL A 143 -1.64 4.82 -32.36
N ALA A 144 -0.47 4.38 -31.85
CA ALA A 144 0.71 5.23 -31.69
C ALA A 144 1.34 5.68 -33.02
N LEU A 145 1.03 4.99 -34.13
CA LEU A 145 1.45 5.34 -35.50
C LEU A 145 0.38 6.14 -36.27
N ARG A 146 -0.84 6.29 -35.74
CA ARG A 146 -1.95 6.99 -36.42
C ARG A 146 -2.24 8.37 -35.84
N THR A 147 -1.57 8.76 -34.77
CA THR A 147 -1.54 10.17 -34.36
C THR A 147 -0.38 10.82 -35.11
N GLU A 148 -0.70 11.35 -36.31
CA GLU A 148 0.06 12.48 -36.86
C GLU A 148 0.14 13.63 -35.83
#